data_AF-A0A0D7VYB0-F1
#
_entry.id   AF-A0A0D7VYB0-F1
#
_cell.length_a   1.000
_cell.length_b   1.000
_cell.length_c   1.000
_cell.angle_alpha   90.00
_cell.angle_beta   90.00
_cell.angle_gamma   90.00
#
_symmetry.space_group_name_H-M   'P 1'
#
loop_
_entity.id
_entity.type
_entity.pdbx_description
1 polymer ?
#
loop_
_entity_poly.entity_id
_entity_poly.type
_entity_poly.pdbx_seq_one_letter_code
_entity_poly.pdbx_strand_id
1 'polypeptide(L)'
;MAQTNNSLGLVKTYQINNASYNKKSSIKVVDPITRKTTNSGFKKIRMEFNGIEGSYASRELLLGFSDNTSDGFDYGYDAEVTLHDNDLSLDLNGVDYGIQAYAELTPDKVIKLNHNSSGANRFVINITELENIEVDQAIYLIDNTTGDYIDLSSGSGYEFESSQGNFTDRFQIAFQNPSVVLSANKLAYNTKNMYFHTHTNTFYAKALNTTVKKLILVNLNGQKVLELNNVSHDTLEAGINLNHMAANAYAVMLQTDNKEILTKKFVIN
;
A
#
# COMPACT_ATOMS: atom_id res chain seq x y z
N MET A 1 5.13 31.78 -2.32
CA MET A 1 4.21 30.88 -3.04
C MET A 1 4.77 30.74 -4.44
N ALA A 2 5.18 29.54 -4.82
CA ALA A 2 5.52 29.21 -6.22
C ALA A 2 4.36 28.41 -6.83
N GLN A 3 4.21 28.53 -8.15
CA GLN A 3 3.15 27.86 -8.90
C GLN A 3 3.77 27.13 -10.10
N THR A 4 3.28 25.93 -10.36
CA THR A 4 3.63 25.13 -11.53
C THR A 4 2.35 24.86 -12.31
N ASN A 5 2.36 25.03 -13.63
CA ASN A 5 1.18 24.86 -14.47
C ASN A 5 1.49 24.17 -15.80
N ASN A 6 0.52 23.42 -16.31
CA ASN A 6 0.58 22.77 -17.63
C ASN A 6 -0.84 22.41 -18.12
N SER A 7 -0.94 21.54 -19.12
CA SER A 7 -2.21 21.12 -19.71
C SER A 7 -3.12 20.35 -18.75
N LEU A 8 -2.59 19.72 -17.69
CA LEU A 8 -3.41 19.06 -16.66
C LEU A 8 -4.00 20.05 -15.66
N GLY A 9 -3.28 21.14 -15.37
CA GLY A 9 -3.74 22.17 -14.46
C GLY A 9 -2.61 22.93 -13.79
N LEU A 10 -2.89 23.45 -12.59
CA LEU A 10 -1.95 24.22 -11.79
C LEU A 10 -1.82 23.59 -10.41
N VAL A 11 -0.60 23.57 -9.87
CA VAL A 11 -0.29 23.21 -8.48
C VAL A 11 0.48 24.33 -7.81
N LYS A 12 0.34 24.44 -6.49
CA LYS A 12 0.99 25.45 -5.67
C LYS A 12 1.93 24.83 -4.65
N THR A 13 2.96 25.58 -4.29
CA THR A 13 3.81 25.27 -3.13
C THR A 13 4.06 26.51 -2.29
N TYR A 14 4.12 26.30 -0.98
CA TYR A 14 4.37 27.32 0.01
C TYR A 14 5.39 26.82 1.00
N GLN A 15 6.36 27.68 1.31
CA GLN A 15 7.30 27.50 2.40
C GLN A 15 7.19 28.75 3.27
N ILE A 16 7.07 28.57 4.59
CA ILE A 16 7.07 29.70 5.53
C ILE A 16 8.41 29.70 6.25
N ASN A 17 9.20 30.75 6.04
CA ASN A 17 10.38 31.01 6.86
C ASN A 17 9.91 31.46 8.26
N ASN A 18 10.42 30.81 9.31
CA ASN A 18 9.99 30.89 10.72
C ASN A 18 9.87 32.31 11.35
N ALA A 19 10.20 33.40 10.67
CA ALA A 19 10.22 34.74 11.24
C ALA A 19 8.86 35.47 11.26
N SER A 20 7.78 34.96 10.64
CA SER A 20 6.55 35.77 10.49
C SER A 20 5.23 34.99 10.43
N TYR A 21 5.03 33.96 11.27
CA TYR A 21 3.72 33.31 11.34
C TYR A 21 3.24 33.05 12.76
N ASN A 22 2.58 34.05 13.34
CA ASN A 22 1.60 33.87 14.41
C ASN A 22 0.22 33.68 13.77
N LYS A 23 -0.01 32.53 13.14
CA LYS A 23 -1.38 32.03 12.99
C LYS A 23 -1.43 30.77 13.83
N LYS A 24 -2.20 30.82 14.92
CA LYS A 24 -2.83 29.61 15.44
C LYS A 24 -3.65 29.06 14.28
N SER A 25 -3.06 28.19 13.46
CA SER A 25 -3.82 27.29 12.60
C SER A 25 -4.48 26.32 13.56
N SER A 26 -5.65 26.71 14.07
CA SER A 26 -6.69 25.73 14.32
C SER A 26 -6.86 24.98 13.00
N ILE A 27 -6.21 23.82 12.91
CA ILE A 27 -6.38 22.88 11.82
C ILE A 27 -7.88 22.68 11.71
N LYS A 28 -8.44 23.18 10.61
CA LYS A 28 -9.87 23.05 10.36
C LYS A 28 -10.16 21.58 10.20
N VAL A 29 -11.21 21.17 10.90
CA VAL A 29 -12.04 20.00 10.61
C VAL A 29 -12.03 19.71 9.11
N VAL A 30 -11.66 18.47 8.76
CA VAL A 30 -11.82 17.78 7.46
C VAL A 30 -12.70 18.56 6.49
N ASP A 31 -12.09 19.35 5.60
CA ASP A 31 -12.85 19.93 4.49
C ASP A 31 -13.24 18.77 3.55
N PRO A 32 -14.52 18.65 3.15
CA PRO A 32 -14.96 17.56 2.28
C PRO A 32 -14.23 17.61 0.94
N ILE A 33 -13.87 16.43 0.40
CA ILE A 33 -13.26 16.33 -0.94
C ILE A 33 -14.16 17.02 -1.97
N THR A 34 -13.60 17.97 -2.70
CA THR A 34 -14.30 18.61 -3.82
C THR A 34 -14.39 17.62 -4.98
N ARG A 35 -15.61 17.32 -5.45
CA ARG A 35 -15.82 16.46 -6.63
C ARG A 35 -16.27 17.30 -7.82
N LYS A 36 -15.63 17.08 -8.98
CA LYS A 36 -15.94 17.75 -10.25
C LYS A 36 -16.18 16.74 -11.36
N THR A 37 -17.05 17.10 -12.28
CA THR A 37 -17.28 16.38 -13.53
C THR A 37 -17.05 17.36 -14.68
N THR A 38 -16.20 17.01 -15.63
CA THR A 38 -15.79 17.88 -16.75
C THR A 38 -15.69 17.05 -18.04
N ASN A 39 -15.64 17.73 -19.19
CA ASN A 39 -15.41 17.10 -20.49
C ASN A 39 -13.90 17.05 -20.84
N SER A 40 -13.00 17.05 -19.85
CA SER A 40 -11.56 17.14 -20.09
C SER A 40 -10.94 15.88 -20.69
N GLY A 41 -11.62 14.73 -20.59
CA GLY A 41 -11.05 13.42 -20.96
C GLY A 41 -10.02 12.87 -19.97
N PHE A 42 -9.78 13.59 -18.85
CA PHE A 42 -8.88 13.17 -17.78
C PHE A 42 -9.66 12.84 -16.52
N LYS A 43 -9.25 11.76 -15.85
CA LYS A 43 -9.53 11.59 -14.42
C LYS A 43 -8.40 12.26 -13.64
N LYS A 44 -8.70 13.04 -12.61
CA LYS A 44 -7.66 13.74 -11.83
C LYS A 44 -7.83 13.56 -10.34
N ILE A 45 -6.69 13.46 -9.67
CA ILE A 45 -6.58 13.40 -8.21
C ILE A 45 -5.64 14.53 -7.79
N ARG A 46 -6.18 15.48 -7.01
CA ARG A 46 -5.38 16.52 -6.36
C ARG A 46 -5.14 16.14 -4.91
N MET A 47 -3.87 16.15 -4.54
CA MET A 47 -3.43 15.86 -3.19
C MET A 47 -2.74 17.07 -2.58
N GLU A 48 -2.80 17.16 -1.27
CA GLU A 48 -2.05 18.13 -0.48
C GLU A 48 -1.17 17.43 0.55
N PHE A 49 0.02 17.98 0.72
CA PHE A 49 0.95 17.69 1.79
C PHE A 49 1.17 18.97 2.59
N ASN A 50 1.00 18.91 3.91
CA ASN A 50 1.16 20.05 4.79
C ASN A 50 1.95 19.69 6.05
N GLY A 51 2.89 20.54 6.45
CA GLY A 51 3.49 20.53 7.77
C GLY A 51 2.50 21.03 8.82
N ILE A 52 2.36 20.26 9.90
CA ILE A 52 1.47 20.60 11.02
C ILE A 52 2.24 20.87 12.31
N GLU A 53 3.45 20.31 12.46
CA GLU A 53 4.36 20.59 13.58
C GLU A 53 5.82 20.48 13.14
N GLY A 54 6.67 21.40 13.59
CA GLY A 54 8.10 21.47 13.22
C GLY A 54 8.38 22.00 11.80
N SER A 55 7.40 21.90 10.90
CA SER A 55 7.44 22.43 9.54
C SER A 55 6.13 23.14 9.18
N TYR A 56 6.23 24.12 8.29
CA TYR A 56 5.10 24.84 7.69
C TYR A 56 5.09 24.70 6.15
N ALA A 57 5.73 23.64 5.65
CA ALA A 57 5.72 23.34 4.22
C ALA A 57 4.30 23.01 3.74
N SER A 58 4.00 23.38 2.50
CA SER A 58 2.77 23.01 1.81
C SER A 58 3.06 22.73 0.34
N ARG A 59 2.51 21.62 -0.16
CA ARG A 59 2.68 21.15 -1.54
C ARG A 59 1.38 20.59 -2.06
N GLU A 60 0.96 21.05 -3.23
CA GLU A 60 -0.06 20.39 -4.03
C GLU A 60 0.59 19.44 -5.04
N LEU A 61 0.00 18.26 -5.22
CA LEU A 61 0.30 17.32 -6.29
C LEU A 61 -0.92 17.13 -7.17
N LEU A 62 -0.73 16.93 -8.47
CA LEU A 62 -1.80 16.65 -9.41
C LEU A 62 -1.47 15.43 -10.25
N LEU A 63 -2.26 14.37 -10.09
CA LEU A 63 -2.19 13.15 -10.87
C LEU A 63 -3.31 13.18 -11.91
N GLY A 64 -2.98 13.00 -13.19
CA GLY A 64 -3.95 12.89 -14.28
C GLY A 64 -3.89 11.52 -14.94
N PHE A 65 -5.03 10.94 -15.27
CA PHE A 65 -5.13 9.63 -15.95
C PHE A 65 -5.97 9.78 -17.21
N SER A 66 -5.45 9.31 -18.34
CA SER A 66 -6.14 9.31 -19.63
C SER A 66 -5.65 8.16 -20.51
N ASP A 67 -6.47 7.77 -21.48
CA ASP A 67 -6.09 6.87 -22.58
C ASP A 67 -5.13 7.51 -23.60
N ASN A 68 -4.93 8.83 -23.53
CA ASN A 68 -4.05 9.59 -24.42
C ASN A 68 -2.65 9.86 -23.84
N THR A 69 -2.37 9.42 -22.61
CA THR A 69 -1.08 9.58 -21.92
C THR A 69 -0.52 8.23 -21.51
N SER A 70 0.72 8.19 -21.06
CA SER A 70 1.47 6.98 -20.74
C SER A 70 1.92 6.96 -19.27
N ASP A 71 2.49 5.84 -18.81
CA ASP A 71 3.20 5.80 -17.51
C ASP A 71 4.66 6.27 -17.63
N GLY A 72 5.04 6.80 -18.78
CA GLY A 72 6.31 7.47 -19.02
C GLY A 72 6.16 8.99 -18.96
N PHE A 73 7.19 9.69 -19.44
CA PHE A 73 7.12 11.15 -19.54
C PHE A 73 6.22 11.60 -20.70
N ASP A 74 5.28 12.48 -20.41
CA ASP A 74 4.30 13.06 -21.32
C ASP A 74 4.49 14.59 -21.44
N TYR A 75 5.06 15.00 -22.58
CA TYR A 75 5.37 16.40 -22.84
C TYR A 75 4.11 17.29 -22.79
N GLY A 76 4.17 18.34 -21.97
CA GLY A 76 3.06 19.28 -21.80
C GLY A 76 2.00 18.86 -20.77
N TYR A 77 2.12 17.65 -20.22
CA TYR A 77 1.27 17.15 -19.13
C TYR A 77 2.03 16.92 -17.83
N ASP A 78 3.32 16.61 -17.91
CA ASP A 78 4.17 16.48 -16.74
C ASP A 78 4.86 17.80 -16.40
N ALA A 79 5.10 18.02 -15.11
CA ALA A 79 5.89 19.15 -14.64
C ALA A 79 6.79 18.77 -13.46
N GLU A 80 8.10 18.79 -13.72
CA GLU A 80 9.13 18.66 -12.70
C GLU A 80 9.01 19.75 -11.65
N VAL A 81 9.48 19.46 -10.44
CA VAL A 81 9.54 20.43 -9.34
C VAL A 81 10.92 20.44 -8.70
N THR A 82 11.32 21.63 -8.27
CA THR A 82 12.42 21.75 -7.30
C THR A 82 11.87 21.44 -5.91
N LEU A 83 12.51 20.51 -5.22
CA LEU A 83 12.19 20.16 -3.85
C LEU A 83 12.73 21.18 -2.86
N HIS A 84 12.02 21.30 -1.74
CA HIS A 84 12.46 22.02 -0.55
C HIS A 84 12.85 21.05 0.57
N ASP A 85 13.30 21.63 1.68
CA ASP A 85 13.73 20.95 2.91
C ASP A 85 12.68 19.97 3.49
N ASN A 86 11.40 20.32 3.38
CA ASN A 86 10.29 19.44 3.73
C ASN A 86 9.31 19.41 2.57
N ASP A 87 9.11 18.26 1.97
CA ASP A 87 8.39 18.19 0.70
C ASP A 87 7.87 16.79 0.36
N LEU A 88 6.94 16.76 -0.58
CA LEU A 88 6.41 15.56 -1.21
C LEU A 88 6.39 15.74 -2.72
N SER A 89 6.72 14.70 -3.48
CA SER A 89 6.70 14.72 -4.95
C SER A 89 6.24 13.38 -5.52
N LEU A 90 5.79 13.41 -6.77
CA LEU A 90 5.55 12.24 -7.59
C LEU A 90 6.91 11.77 -8.16
N ASP A 91 7.16 10.46 -8.12
CA ASP A 91 8.38 9.88 -8.67
C ASP A 91 8.16 9.37 -10.10
N LEU A 92 9.00 9.82 -11.03
CA LEU A 92 9.15 9.20 -12.34
C LEU A 92 10.62 8.90 -12.61
N ASN A 93 10.98 7.64 -12.41
CA ASN A 93 12.34 7.14 -12.62
C ASN A 93 13.40 7.91 -11.82
N GLY A 94 13.09 8.30 -10.58
CA GLY A 94 14.00 9.04 -9.70
C GLY A 94 14.01 10.56 -9.92
N VAL A 95 13.10 11.09 -10.73
CA VAL A 95 12.91 12.53 -10.95
C VAL A 95 11.62 12.98 -10.30
N ASP A 96 11.66 14.15 -9.65
CA ASP A 96 10.57 14.67 -8.83
C ASP A 96 9.61 15.57 -9.63
N TYR A 97 8.32 15.20 -9.58
CA TYR A 97 7.24 15.89 -10.27
C TYR A 97 6.19 16.42 -9.31
N GLY A 98 5.64 17.60 -9.62
CA GLY A 98 4.46 18.15 -8.94
C GLY A 98 3.17 17.86 -9.69
N ILE A 99 3.28 17.62 -11.00
CA ILE A 99 2.17 17.23 -11.86
C ILE A 99 2.65 16.08 -12.73
N GLN A 100 1.86 15.00 -12.80
CA GLN A 100 2.15 13.87 -13.67
C GLN A 100 0.88 13.33 -14.33
N ALA A 101 0.95 13.09 -15.63
CA ALA A 101 0.02 12.25 -16.34
C ALA A 101 0.44 10.79 -16.28
N TYR A 102 -0.55 9.93 -16.32
CA TYR A 102 -0.41 8.49 -16.36
C TYR A 102 -1.29 7.93 -17.47
N ALA A 103 -1.02 6.69 -17.87
CA ALA A 103 -1.99 5.92 -18.65
C ALA A 103 -3.32 5.76 -17.87
N GLU A 104 -4.30 5.14 -18.52
CA GLU A 104 -5.63 4.92 -17.92
C GLU A 104 -5.53 4.37 -16.48
N LEU A 105 -6.40 4.88 -15.60
CA LEU A 105 -6.47 4.45 -14.21
C LEU A 105 -6.96 3.00 -14.14
N THR A 106 -6.09 2.09 -13.70
CA THR A 106 -6.40 0.68 -13.46
C THR A 106 -6.29 0.34 -11.97
N PRO A 107 -7.01 -0.68 -11.47
CA PRO A 107 -6.95 -1.06 -10.05
C PRO A 107 -5.56 -1.48 -9.56
N ASP A 108 -4.74 -2.07 -10.42
CA ASP A 108 -3.39 -2.57 -10.12
C ASP A 108 -2.31 -1.48 -10.17
N LYS A 109 -2.64 -0.27 -10.63
CA LYS A 109 -1.69 0.83 -10.73
C LYS A 109 -1.20 1.25 -9.34
N VAL A 110 0.10 1.50 -9.24
CA VAL A 110 0.77 1.97 -8.02
C VAL A 110 1.63 3.16 -8.39
N ILE A 111 1.43 4.28 -7.68
CA ILE A 111 2.18 5.52 -7.89
C ILE A 111 3.11 5.73 -6.72
N LYS A 112 4.39 5.99 -6.99
CA LYS A 112 5.39 6.24 -5.95
C LYS A 112 5.45 7.72 -5.61
N LEU A 113 5.68 8.00 -4.33
CA LEU A 113 5.91 9.34 -3.82
C LEU A 113 7.26 9.42 -3.14
N ASN A 114 7.98 10.51 -3.39
CA ASN A 114 9.22 10.85 -2.69
C ASN A 114 8.89 11.86 -1.58
N HIS A 115 9.38 11.61 -0.37
CA HIS A 115 9.19 12.49 0.78
C HIS A 115 10.53 12.91 1.37
N ASN A 116 10.69 14.21 1.62
CA ASN A 116 11.87 14.76 2.29
C ASN A 116 11.46 15.45 3.58
N SER A 117 12.28 15.29 4.62
CA SER A 117 12.14 16.03 5.87
C SER A 117 13.49 16.53 6.37
N SER A 118 13.58 17.80 6.73
CA SER A 118 14.80 18.41 7.25
C SER A 118 15.03 18.16 8.74
N GLY A 119 14.05 17.59 9.44
CA GLY A 119 14.07 17.35 10.87
C GLY A 119 13.03 16.35 11.32
N ALA A 120 12.90 16.20 12.64
CA ALA A 120 11.77 15.52 13.25
C ALA A 120 10.53 16.44 13.15
N ASN A 121 9.64 16.13 12.22
CA ASN A 121 8.47 16.95 11.89
C ASN A 121 7.22 16.09 11.79
N ARG A 122 6.05 16.73 11.96
CA ARG A 122 4.74 16.09 11.74
C ARG A 122 4.05 16.71 10.54
N PHE A 123 3.48 15.85 9.70
CA PHE A 123 2.88 16.21 8.43
C PHE A 123 1.49 15.57 8.28
N VAL A 124 0.73 16.06 7.31
CA VAL A 124 -0.52 15.46 6.85
C VAL A 124 -0.52 15.34 5.33
N ILE A 125 -1.00 14.19 4.81
CA ILE A 125 -1.31 13.98 3.39
C ILE A 125 -2.80 13.73 3.24
N ASN A 126 -3.45 14.42 2.30
CA ASN A 126 -4.87 14.24 2.04
C ASN A 126 -5.22 14.50 0.57
N ILE A 127 -6.39 14.02 0.14
CA ILE A 127 -7.00 14.38 -1.14
C ILE A 127 -7.88 15.61 -0.92
N THR A 128 -7.77 16.60 -1.79
CA THR A 128 -8.62 17.81 -1.73
C THR A 128 -9.60 17.89 -2.88
N GLU A 129 -9.26 17.34 -4.05
CA GLU A 129 -10.14 17.37 -5.22
C GLU A 129 -10.04 16.09 -6.06
N LEU A 130 -11.20 15.63 -6.55
CA LEU A 130 -11.34 14.54 -7.50
C LEU A 130 -12.14 15.02 -8.71
N GLU A 131 -11.59 14.87 -9.91
CA GLU A 131 -12.22 15.21 -11.19
C GLU A 131 -12.46 13.94 -12.01
N ASN A 132 -13.70 13.67 -12.43
CA ASN A 132 -14.07 12.48 -13.23
C ASN A 132 -13.66 11.13 -12.59
N ILE A 133 -13.61 11.07 -11.26
CA ILE A 133 -13.33 9.86 -10.48
C ILE A 133 -14.65 9.39 -9.84
N GLU A 134 -14.98 8.11 -10.02
CA GLU A 134 -16.17 7.50 -9.44
C GLU A 134 -16.14 7.55 -7.91
N VAL A 135 -17.33 7.60 -7.29
CA VAL A 135 -17.45 7.69 -5.82
C VAL A 135 -16.89 6.46 -5.11
N ASP A 136 -16.96 5.30 -5.74
CA ASP A 136 -16.49 4.01 -5.22
C ASP A 136 -15.06 3.65 -5.65
N GLN A 137 -14.39 4.53 -6.40
CA GLN A 137 -12.98 4.34 -6.73
C GLN A 137 -12.14 4.34 -5.45
N ALA A 138 -11.59 3.17 -5.13
CA ALA A 138 -10.61 3.00 -4.07
C ALA A 138 -9.38 3.87 -4.34
N ILE A 139 -8.96 4.66 -3.34
CA ILE A 139 -7.71 5.42 -3.37
C ILE A 139 -7.08 5.35 -1.98
N TYR A 140 -5.89 4.77 -1.93
CA TYR A 140 -5.21 4.49 -0.68
C TYR A 140 -3.78 4.96 -0.69
N LEU A 141 -3.31 5.41 0.47
CA LEU A 141 -1.92 5.66 0.75
C LEU A 141 -1.34 4.45 1.51
N ILE A 142 -0.19 3.97 1.06
CA ILE A 142 0.60 2.94 1.73
C ILE A 142 1.78 3.63 2.38
N ASP A 143 1.96 3.47 3.70
CA ASP A 143 3.20 3.82 4.40
C ASP A 143 4.01 2.55 4.64
N ASN A 144 5.05 2.32 3.84
CA ASN A 144 5.93 1.15 3.95
C ASN A 144 6.82 1.17 5.20
N THR A 145 6.93 2.31 5.90
CA THR A 145 7.69 2.39 7.16
C THR A 145 6.90 1.77 8.30
N THR A 146 5.58 2.06 8.37
CA THR A 146 4.71 1.53 9.43
C THR A 146 3.97 0.26 9.01
N GLY A 147 3.84 0.03 7.70
CA GLY A 147 2.99 -1.03 7.12
C GLY A 147 1.51 -0.63 7.04
N ASP A 148 1.18 0.64 7.26
CA ASP A 148 -0.19 1.12 7.27
C ASP A 148 -0.76 1.28 5.86
N TYR A 149 -2.07 1.07 5.76
CA TYR A 149 -2.83 1.25 4.53
C TYR A 149 -4.04 2.14 4.79
N ILE A 150 -4.01 3.35 4.27
CA ILE A 150 -4.89 4.43 4.69
C ILE A 150 -5.83 4.81 3.57
N ASP A 151 -7.13 4.78 3.86
CA ASP A 151 -8.18 5.17 2.91
C ASP A 151 -8.30 6.69 2.80
N LEU A 152 -7.83 7.23 1.67
CA LEU A 152 -7.91 8.66 1.38
C LEU A 152 -9.23 9.05 0.69
N SER A 153 -10.01 8.09 0.18
CA SER A 153 -11.26 8.35 -0.54
C SER A 153 -12.38 8.90 0.34
N SER A 154 -12.27 8.67 1.66
CA SER A 154 -13.17 9.17 2.69
C SER A 154 -13.01 10.66 3.01
N GLY A 155 -11.93 11.29 2.53
CA GLY A 155 -11.56 12.67 2.86
C GLY A 155 -10.78 12.84 4.15
N SER A 156 -10.54 11.77 4.92
CA SER A 156 -9.66 11.81 6.08
C SER A 156 -8.20 11.96 5.64
N GLY A 157 -7.48 12.94 6.21
CA GLY A 157 -6.04 13.07 6.02
C GLY A 157 -5.26 12.04 6.85
N TYR A 158 -4.10 11.62 6.34
CA TYR A 158 -3.14 10.80 7.07
C TYR A 158 -2.11 11.69 7.74
N GLU A 159 -2.14 11.76 9.07
CA GLU A 159 -1.09 12.42 9.86
C GLU A 159 0.03 11.45 10.19
N PHE A 160 1.29 11.89 10.04
CA PHE A 160 2.46 11.06 10.33
C PHE A 160 3.64 11.88 10.84
N GLU A 161 4.50 11.21 11.59
CA GLU A 161 5.81 11.73 11.99
C GLU A 161 6.89 11.27 11.01
N SER A 162 7.87 12.14 10.79
CA SER A 162 9.05 11.84 9.97
C SER A 162 10.30 12.32 10.70
N SER A 163 11.33 11.47 10.76
CA SER A 163 12.69 11.90 11.06
C SER A 163 13.30 12.67 9.89
N GLN A 164 14.47 13.28 10.12
CA GLN A 164 15.27 13.87 9.06
C GLN A 164 15.70 12.80 8.05
N GLY A 165 15.54 13.08 6.77
CA GLY A 165 15.98 12.19 5.69
C GLY A 165 15.21 12.39 4.39
N ASN A 166 15.63 11.61 3.39
CA ASN A 166 14.98 11.49 2.09
C ASN A 166 14.43 10.07 1.97
N PHE A 167 13.14 9.94 1.65
CA PHE A 167 12.40 8.69 1.67
C PHE A 167 11.73 8.47 0.32
N THR A 168 12.34 7.67 -0.54
CA THR A 168 11.85 7.38 -1.91
C THR A 168 10.96 6.13 -1.99
N ASP A 169 10.93 5.32 -0.93
CA ASP A 169 10.17 4.06 -0.88
C ASP A 169 9.14 4.03 0.26
N ARG A 170 8.96 5.15 0.98
CA ARG A 170 8.03 5.20 2.12
C ARG A 170 6.58 5.21 1.67
N PHE A 171 6.23 6.03 0.67
CA PHE A 171 4.85 6.30 0.33
C PHE A 171 4.48 5.84 -1.08
N GLN A 172 3.30 5.22 -1.19
CA GLN A 172 2.72 4.84 -2.47
C GLN A 172 1.22 5.11 -2.48
N ILE A 173 0.67 5.46 -3.65
CA ILE A 173 -0.76 5.52 -3.89
C ILE A 173 -1.19 4.26 -4.65
N ALA A 174 -2.23 3.60 -4.15
CA ALA A 174 -2.80 2.40 -4.75
C ALA A 174 -4.31 2.53 -4.94
N PHE A 175 -4.81 1.89 -6.01
CA PHE A 175 -6.21 2.03 -6.46
C PHE A 175 -7.06 0.78 -6.27
N GLN A 176 -6.56 -0.14 -5.44
CA GLN A 176 -7.23 -1.37 -5.04
C GLN A 176 -7.24 -1.49 -3.52
N ASN A 177 -8.24 -2.18 -2.99
CA ASN A 177 -8.33 -2.45 -1.57
C ASN A 177 -7.22 -3.44 -1.14
N PRO A 178 -6.61 -3.30 0.06
CA PRO A 178 -5.62 -4.25 0.58
C PRO A 178 -6.12 -5.66 0.56
N SER A 179 -7.40 -5.88 0.82
CA SER A 179 -8.00 -7.22 0.87
C SER A 179 -7.97 -7.89 -0.50
N VAL A 180 -7.98 -7.12 -1.59
CA VAL A 180 -7.81 -7.61 -2.97
C VAL A 180 -6.33 -7.92 -3.25
N VAL A 181 -5.41 -7.06 -2.78
CA VAL A 181 -3.96 -7.31 -2.89
C VAL A 181 -3.50 -8.46 -2.01
N LEU A 182 -4.02 -8.59 -0.80
CA LEU A 182 -3.75 -9.65 0.17
C LEU A 182 -4.45 -10.95 -0.20
N SER A 183 -5.50 -10.91 -1.04
CA SER A 183 -6.07 -12.12 -1.64
C SER A 183 -5.33 -12.53 -2.92
N ALA A 184 -4.81 -11.59 -3.71
CA ALA A 184 -3.93 -11.87 -4.86
C ALA A 184 -2.50 -12.26 -4.45
N ASN A 185 -1.98 -11.68 -3.37
CA ASN A 185 -0.70 -11.98 -2.71
C ASN A 185 -0.87 -12.88 -1.48
N LYS A 186 -1.97 -13.64 -1.39
CA LYS A 186 -2.16 -14.71 -0.40
C LYS A 186 -1.27 -15.95 -0.68
N LEU A 187 -0.07 -15.71 -1.19
CA LEU A 187 1.09 -16.55 -0.94
C LEU A 187 1.80 -16.13 0.36
N ALA A 188 1.34 -15.07 1.05
CA ALA A 188 1.68 -14.79 2.43
C ALA A 188 0.94 -15.75 3.37
N TYR A 189 1.54 -16.92 3.58
CA TYR A 189 1.46 -17.79 4.76
C TYR A 189 0.48 -17.36 5.87
N ASN A 190 -0.84 -17.57 5.71
CA ASN A 190 -1.78 -17.54 6.84
C ASN A 190 -1.55 -18.80 7.70
N THR A 191 -0.42 -18.79 8.41
CA THR A 191 0.00 -19.84 9.34
C THR A 191 -0.54 -19.61 10.74
N LYS A 192 -1.31 -18.54 10.98
CA LYS A 192 -1.87 -18.24 12.30
C LYS A 192 -2.76 -19.37 12.80
N ASN A 193 -3.46 -20.04 11.88
CA ASN A 193 -4.34 -21.15 12.22
C ASN A 193 -3.71 -22.54 11.97
N MET A 194 -2.43 -22.59 11.56
CA MET A 194 -1.67 -23.82 11.36
C MET A 194 -0.54 -23.91 12.38
N TYR A 195 -0.52 -24.96 13.19
CA TYR A 195 0.52 -25.13 14.21
C TYR A 195 0.92 -26.60 14.37
N PHE A 196 2.13 -26.81 14.88
CA PHE A 196 2.69 -28.12 15.16
C PHE A 196 2.98 -28.23 16.65
N HIS A 197 2.50 -29.29 17.28
CA HIS A 197 2.75 -29.57 18.69
C HIS A 197 3.93 -30.54 18.81
N THR A 198 5.08 -30.03 19.21
CA THR A 198 6.35 -30.78 19.22
C THR A 198 6.35 -31.98 20.16
N HIS A 199 5.67 -31.91 21.31
CA HIS A 199 5.65 -33.02 22.28
C HIS A 199 4.87 -34.25 21.78
N THR A 200 3.87 -34.05 20.92
CA THR A 200 2.99 -35.12 20.43
C THR A 200 3.24 -35.44 18.95
N ASN A 201 4.15 -34.70 18.32
CA ASN A 201 4.37 -34.64 16.88
C ASN A 201 3.08 -34.52 16.07
N THR A 202 2.14 -33.69 16.52
CA THR A 202 0.84 -33.55 15.86
C THR A 202 0.73 -32.20 15.16
N PHE A 203 0.39 -32.24 13.88
CA PHE A 203 0.08 -31.05 13.08
C PHE A 203 -1.41 -30.73 13.14
N TYR A 204 -1.76 -29.46 13.31
CA TYR A 204 -3.13 -28.96 13.35
C TYR A 204 -3.32 -27.83 12.33
N ALA A 205 -4.49 -27.81 11.70
CA ALA A 205 -4.98 -26.64 10.98
C ALA A 205 -6.43 -26.39 11.38
N LYS A 206 -6.69 -25.26 12.05
CA LYS A 206 -8.00 -24.92 12.62
C LYS A 206 -8.64 -23.77 11.88
N ALA A 207 -9.97 -23.61 11.99
CA ALA A 207 -10.66 -22.40 11.50
C ALA A 207 -10.21 -21.95 10.10
N LEU A 208 -10.06 -22.91 9.17
CA LEU A 208 -9.76 -22.63 7.77
C LEU A 208 -11.06 -22.21 7.08
N ASN A 209 -11.04 -21.12 6.32
CA ASN A 209 -12.21 -20.64 5.57
C ASN A 209 -12.36 -21.30 4.18
N THR A 210 -11.71 -22.46 3.96
CA THR A 210 -11.62 -23.15 2.66
C THR A 210 -11.40 -24.65 2.86
N THR A 211 -11.87 -25.45 1.91
CA THR A 211 -11.73 -26.91 1.92
C THR A 211 -10.31 -27.33 1.49
N VAL A 212 -9.68 -28.24 2.23
CA VAL A 212 -8.39 -28.82 1.85
C VAL A 212 -8.59 -30.06 0.98
N LYS A 213 -8.12 -29.99 -0.28
CA LYS A 213 -8.14 -31.12 -1.22
C LYS A 213 -6.95 -32.04 -1.06
N LYS A 214 -5.81 -31.51 -0.61
CA LYS A 214 -4.59 -32.30 -0.44
C LYS A 214 -3.72 -31.75 0.66
N LEU A 215 -3.12 -32.63 1.45
CA LEU A 215 -2.04 -32.33 2.38
C LEU A 215 -0.80 -33.07 1.92
N ILE A 216 0.32 -32.36 1.77
CA ILE A 216 1.62 -32.92 1.42
C ILE A 216 2.60 -32.56 2.52
N LEU A 217 3.38 -33.53 3.00
CA LEU A 217 4.54 -33.28 3.86
C LEU A 217 5.80 -33.48 3.04
N VAL A 218 6.72 -32.51 3.09
CA VAL A 218 8.03 -32.58 2.44
C VAL A 218 9.17 -32.41 3.44
N ASN A 219 10.28 -33.10 3.22
CA ASN A 219 11.53 -32.87 3.97
C ASN A 219 12.38 -31.76 3.34
N LEU A 220 13.53 -31.42 3.96
CA LEU A 220 14.45 -30.39 3.45
C LEU A 220 15.01 -30.66 2.06
N ASN A 221 15.06 -31.92 1.63
CA ASN A 221 15.51 -32.29 0.29
C ASN A 221 14.39 -32.15 -0.77
N GLY A 222 13.23 -31.61 -0.38
CA GLY A 222 12.06 -31.47 -1.26
C GLY A 222 11.35 -32.79 -1.55
N GLN A 223 11.71 -33.88 -0.87
CA GLN A 223 11.07 -35.18 -1.07
C GLN A 223 9.71 -35.19 -0.36
N LYS A 224 8.66 -35.62 -1.08
CA LYS A 224 7.34 -35.88 -0.48
C LYS A 224 7.42 -37.14 0.38
N VAL A 225 7.15 -37.00 1.67
CA VAL A 225 7.18 -38.09 2.66
C VAL A 225 5.79 -38.52 3.11
N LEU A 226 4.77 -37.67 2.90
CA LEU A 226 3.37 -37.98 3.13
C LEU A 226 2.49 -37.22 2.13
N GLU A 227 1.44 -37.86 1.64
CA GLU A 227 0.39 -37.22 0.83
C GLU A 227 -0.98 -37.78 1.25
N LEU A 228 -1.89 -36.90 1.65
CA LEU A 228 -3.26 -37.22 2.01
C LEU A 228 -4.21 -36.44 1.10
N ASN A 229 -5.22 -37.10 0.54
CA ASN A 229 -6.22 -36.48 -0.33
C ASN A 229 -7.54 -36.30 0.43
N ASN A 230 -8.27 -35.23 0.08
CA ASN A 230 -9.58 -34.88 0.62
C ASN A 230 -9.63 -34.87 2.16
N VAL A 231 -8.65 -34.23 2.79
CA VAL A 231 -8.58 -34.15 4.25
C VAL A 231 -9.71 -33.25 4.77
N SER A 232 -10.61 -33.80 5.58
CA SER A 232 -11.75 -33.04 6.12
C SER A 232 -11.30 -31.99 7.14
N HIS A 233 -12.15 -30.98 7.36
CA HIS A 233 -11.96 -29.99 8.44
C HIS A 233 -11.80 -30.68 9.80
N ASP A 234 -12.71 -31.60 10.15
CA ASP A 234 -12.66 -32.33 11.42
C ASP A 234 -11.32 -33.07 11.63
N THR A 235 -10.76 -33.65 10.56
CA THR A 235 -9.45 -34.34 10.63
C THR A 235 -8.31 -33.35 10.91
N LEU A 236 -8.33 -32.19 10.26
CA LEU A 236 -7.32 -31.14 10.46
C LEU A 236 -7.41 -30.49 11.85
N GLU A 237 -8.63 -30.35 12.38
CA GLU A 237 -8.86 -29.78 13.72
C GLU A 237 -8.53 -30.77 14.84
N ALA A 238 -8.84 -32.06 14.64
CA ALA A 238 -8.45 -33.14 15.55
C ALA A 238 -6.94 -33.40 15.54
N GLY A 239 -6.27 -33.10 14.43
CA GLY A 239 -4.83 -33.14 14.28
C GLY A 239 -4.31 -34.42 13.61
N ILE A 240 -3.20 -34.27 12.89
CA ILE A 240 -2.55 -35.34 12.14
C ILE A 240 -1.25 -35.70 12.85
N ASN A 241 -1.20 -36.91 13.38
CA ASN A 241 -0.05 -37.40 14.11
C ASN A 241 1.07 -37.84 13.16
N LEU A 242 2.29 -37.36 13.41
CA LEU A 242 3.48 -37.58 12.59
C LEU A 242 4.58 -38.33 13.37
N ASN A 243 4.24 -39.10 14.41
CA ASN A 243 5.22 -39.83 15.23
C ASN A 243 6.05 -40.88 14.46
N HIS A 244 5.62 -41.28 13.27
CA HIS A 244 6.34 -42.23 12.42
C HIS A 244 7.36 -41.54 11.48
N MET A 245 7.47 -40.22 11.54
CA MET A 245 8.44 -39.45 10.75
C MET A 245 9.78 -39.37 11.48
N ALA A 246 10.89 -39.42 10.73
CA ALA A 246 12.23 -39.27 11.29
C ALA A 246 12.46 -37.83 11.81
N ALA A 247 13.38 -37.67 12.76
CA ALA A 247 13.81 -36.36 13.23
C ALA A 247 14.41 -35.54 12.07
N ASN A 248 13.75 -34.46 11.68
CA ASN A 248 14.13 -33.58 10.57
C ASN A 248 13.28 -32.30 10.60
N ALA A 249 13.65 -31.32 9.78
CA ALA A 249 12.76 -30.23 9.44
C ALA A 249 11.85 -30.61 8.27
N TYR A 250 10.57 -30.26 8.40
CA TYR A 250 9.54 -30.54 7.42
C TYR A 250 8.76 -29.28 7.06
N ALA A 251 8.14 -29.31 5.88
CA ALA A 251 7.08 -28.38 5.51
C ALA A 251 5.81 -29.17 5.17
N VAL A 252 4.69 -28.81 5.80
CA VAL A 252 3.37 -29.27 5.40
C VAL A 252 2.74 -28.25 4.48
N MET A 253 2.17 -28.74 3.38
CA MET A 253 1.51 -27.96 2.32
C MET A 253 0.06 -28.42 2.21
N LEU A 254 -0.90 -27.51 2.36
CA LEU A 254 -2.32 -27.76 2.16
C LEU A 254 -2.74 -27.13 0.85
N GLN A 255 -3.10 -27.96 -0.13
CA GLN A 255 -3.74 -27.51 -1.36
C GLN A 255 -5.25 -27.44 -1.12
N THR A 256 -5.81 -26.27 -1.32
CA THR A 256 -7.23 -26.00 -1.11
C THR A 256 -8.04 -26.16 -2.41
N ASP A 257 -9.37 -26.13 -2.29
CA ASP A 257 -10.30 -26.22 -3.42
C ASP A 257 -10.14 -25.06 -4.43
N ASN A 258 -9.83 -23.86 -3.94
CA ASN A 258 -9.50 -22.69 -4.77
C ASN A 258 -8.04 -22.72 -5.30
N LYS A 259 -7.34 -23.86 -5.19
CA LYS A 259 -5.95 -24.09 -5.62
C LYS A 259 -4.89 -23.26 -4.88
N GLU A 260 -5.23 -22.57 -3.79
CA GLU A 260 -4.24 -21.97 -2.90
C GLU A 260 -3.38 -23.06 -2.23
N ILE A 261 -2.13 -22.71 -1.90
CA ILE A 261 -1.22 -23.60 -1.14
C ILE A 261 -0.85 -22.91 0.17
N LEU A 262 -1.36 -23.43 1.28
CA LEU A 262 -1.00 -23.00 2.63
C LEU A 262 0.18 -23.83 3.14
N THR A 263 1.25 -23.20 3.63
CA THR A 263 2.46 -23.91 4.04
C THR A 263 2.84 -23.63 5.49
N LYS A 264 3.24 -24.64 6.26
CA LYS A 264 3.81 -24.48 7.61
C LYS A 264 5.09 -25.30 7.74
N LYS A 265 6.17 -24.68 8.22
CA LYS A 265 7.43 -25.35 8.54
C LYS A 265 7.52 -25.67 10.03
N PHE A 266 8.09 -26.83 10.36
CA PHE A 266 8.33 -27.25 11.74
C PHE A 266 9.47 -28.28 11.80
N VAL A 267 9.95 -28.55 13.01
CA VAL A 267 10.99 -29.55 13.28
C VAL A 267 10.38 -30.67 14.13
N ILE A 268 10.63 -31.91 13.71
CA ILE A 268 10.39 -33.11 14.51
C ILE A 268 11.72 -33.48 15.16
N ASN A 269 11.73 -33.61 16.49
CA ASN A 269 12.92 -33.95 17.28
C ASN A 269 12.94 -35.44 17.64
#